data_AF-A0A5N9EK60-F1
#
_entry.id   AF-A0A5N9EK60-F1
#
_cell.length_a   1.000
_cell.length_b   1.000
_cell.length_c   1.000
_cell.angle_alpha   90.00
_cell.angle_beta   90.00
_cell.angle_gamma   90.00
#
_symmetry.space_group_name_H-M   'P 1'
#
loop_
_entity.id
_entity.type
_entity.pdbx_description
1 polymer ?
#
loop_
_entity_poly.entity_id
_entity_poly.type
_entity_poly.pdbx_seq_one_letter_code
_entity_poly.pdbx_strand_id
1 'polypeptide(L)'
;MSNVDRILEGALDIHVHFGPDPKVERRAGAVEIALQAKELGMQGVVLKSHEYPTHPVAATTSDLVSDITVLGGISLDTEVGGLNVHAVEATANMGGRIVWMPTYSARADRQAKGLDGGISLLDDSGSLVPEIHPILDMIKSHDMVLATGHISTAESLALVAEARNIGVQRVVVTHGTTMSFWTGMTLEDMKELAGMGAFIEHCVHVMMPTTHRLDPKELANTISAIGPEKCILSTDFGQDFHPMPAEGMRMGIATMLRSGMEDVEVGMLVKDNPSRLMGT
;
A
#
# COMPACT_ATOMS: atom_id res chain seq x y z
N MET A 1 -11.32 -27.77 -0.28
CA MET A 1 -10.77 -26.41 -0.34
C MET A 1 -11.89 -25.46 -0.72
N SER A 2 -12.11 -24.40 0.04
CA SER A 2 -13.19 -23.45 -0.27
C SER A 2 -12.80 -22.55 -1.46
N ASN A 3 -13.76 -21.84 -2.07
CA ASN A 3 -13.44 -20.82 -3.08
C ASN A 3 -12.48 -19.76 -2.54
N VAL A 4 -12.65 -19.38 -1.27
CA VAL A 4 -11.80 -18.42 -0.57
C VAL A 4 -10.35 -18.90 -0.53
N ASP A 5 -10.12 -20.15 -0.11
CA ASP A 5 -8.76 -20.71 -0.02
C ASP A 5 -8.09 -20.80 -1.40
N ARG A 6 -8.85 -21.20 -2.44
CA ARG A 6 -8.33 -21.24 -3.82
C ARG A 6 -7.98 -19.85 -4.37
N ILE A 7 -8.70 -18.80 -3.95
CA ILE A 7 -8.36 -17.42 -4.34
C ILE A 7 -7.14 -16.94 -3.55
N LEU A 8 -7.03 -17.27 -2.27
CA LEU A 8 -5.89 -16.94 -1.42
C LEU A 8 -4.59 -17.58 -1.92
N GLU A 9 -4.65 -18.81 -2.45
CA GLU A 9 -3.49 -19.43 -3.11
C GLU A 9 -2.99 -18.54 -4.25
N GLY A 10 -1.74 -18.11 -4.13
CA GLY A 10 -1.09 -17.17 -5.05
C GLY A 10 -1.33 -15.67 -4.74
N ALA A 11 -2.07 -15.33 -3.68
CA ALA A 11 -2.29 -13.93 -3.29
C ALA A 11 -1.02 -13.22 -2.83
N LEU A 12 -0.92 -11.93 -3.13
CA LEU A 12 0.15 -11.04 -2.72
C LEU A 12 -0.43 -9.84 -1.96
N ASP A 13 -0.10 -9.73 -0.68
CA ASP A 13 -0.51 -8.58 0.14
C ASP A 13 0.57 -7.50 0.09
N ILE A 14 0.28 -6.36 -0.53
CA ILE A 14 1.27 -5.29 -0.76
C ILE A 14 1.43 -4.33 0.42
N HIS A 15 0.72 -4.56 1.52
CA HIS A 15 0.65 -3.62 2.63
C HIS A 15 0.55 -4.36 3.97
N VAL A 16 1.70 -4.81 4.48
CA VAL A 16 1.77 -5.54 5.74
C VAL A 16 2.70 -4.86 6.73
N HIS A 17 2.18 -4.54 7.90
CA HIS A 17 2.98 -4.10 9.03
C HIS A 17 3.43 -5.27 9.91
N PHE A 18 4.56 -5.11 10.59
CA PHE A 18 5.22 -6.17 11.33
C PHE A 18 6.10 -5.59 12.44
N GLY A 19 6.43 -6.40 13.43
CA GLY A 19 7.30 -6.03 14.55
C GLY A 19 8.79 -6.25 14.25
N PRO A 20 9.70 -5.54 14.95
CA PRO A 20 9.41 -4.51 15.96
C PRO A 20 8.98 -3.18 15.33
N ASP A 21 8.21 -2.40 16.11
CA ASP A 21 7.72 -1.08 15.73
C ASP A 21 7.73 -0.16 16.96
N PRO A 22 8.17 1.11 16.84
CA PRO A 22 8.34 1.99 17.98
C PRO A 22 7.04 2.66 18.47
N LYS A 23 5.95 2.61 17.70
CA LYS A 23 4.71 3.34 17.97
C LYS A 23 3.52 2.43 18.23
N VAL A 24 3.46 1.27 17.58
CA VAL A 24 2.30 0.37 17.61
C VAL A 24 2.77 -1.03 17.96
N GLU A 25 2.13 -1.69 18.94
CA GLU A 25 2.39 -3.09 19.22
C GLU A 25 2.00 -3.95 18.01
N ARG A 26 2.91 -4.82 17.58
CA ARG A 26 2.73 -5.60 16.35
C ARG A 26 2.37 -7.04 16.66
N ARG A 27 1.46 -7.58 15.86
CA ARG A 27 0.93 -8.95 15.99
C ARG A 27 2.04 -10.01 15.91
N ALA A 28 3.04 -9.78 15.08
CA ALA A 28 4.11 -10.73 14.79
C ALA A 28 5.31 -10.05 14.12
N GLY A 29 6.47 -10.72 14.15
CA GLY A 29 7.63 -10.34 13.35
C GLY A 29 7.51 -10.76 11.89
N ALA A 30 8.44 -10.31 11.05
CA ALA A 30 8.45 -10.59 9.62
C ALA A 30 8.51 -12.09 9.30
N VAL A 31 9.28 -12.87 10.07
CA VAL A 31 9.46 -14.32 9.86
C VAL A 31 8.16 -15.08 10.14
N GLU A 32 7.47 -14.79 11.24
CA GLU A 32 6.20 -15.46 11.55
C GLU A 32 5.10 -15.10 10.54
N ILE A 33 5.07 -13.85 10.07
CA ILE A 33 4.17 -13.40 9.00
C ILE A 33 4.44 -14.17 7.71
N ALA A 34 5.70 -14.27 7.28
CA ALA A 34 6.08 -14.99 6.06
C ALA A 34 5.77 -16.49 6.17
N LEU A 35 6.04 -17.12 7.33
CA LEU A 35 5.72 -18.52 7.57
C LEU A 35 4.22 -18.81 7.44
N GLN A 36 3.36 -17.97 8.03
CA GLN A 36 1.92 -18.16 7.93
C GLN A 36 1.41 -17.93 6.50
N ALA A 37 1.89 -16.88 5.82
CA ALA A 37 1.53 -16.64 4.42
C ALA A 37 1.92 -17.82 3.53
N LYS A 38 3.11 -18.43 3.77
CA LYS A 38 3.56 -19.65 3.08
C LYS A 38 2.65 -20.84 3.38
N GLU A 39 2.32 -21.06 4.65
CA GLU A 39 1.43 -22.16 5.08
C GLU A 39 0.05 -22.07 4.41
N LEU A 40 -0.44 -20.85 4.17
CA LEU A 40 -1.71 -20.60 3.48
C LEU A 40 -1.59 -20.51 1.95
N GLY A 41 -0.41 -20.79 1.38
CA GLY A 41 -0.19 -20.86 -0.07
C GLY A 41 -0.16 -19.51 -0.78
N MET A 42 0.01 -18.41 -0.04
CA MET A 42 0.16 -17.08 -0.64
C MET A 42 1.47 -16.98 -1.44
N GLN A 43 1.46 -16.14 -2.47
CA GLN A 43 2.65 -15.82 -3.25
C GLN A 43 3.65 -14.99 -2.45
N GLY A 44 3.16 -14.06 -1.64
CA GLY A 44 4.04 -13.18 -0.89
C GLY A 44 3.38 -12.09 -0.07
N VAL A 45 4.22 -11.31 0.57
CA VAL A 45 3.87 -10.12 1.36
C VAL A 45 4.88 -9.00 1.10
N VAL A 46 4.43 -7.75 1.21
CA VAL A 46 5.29 -6.57 1.18
C VAL A 46 5.29 -5.93 2.58
N LEU A 47 6.45 -5.93 3.19
CA LEU A 47 6.69 -5.41 4.53
C LEU A 47 6.78 -3.88 4.50
N LYS A 48 6.01 -3.22 5.36
CA LYS A 48 5.97 -1.76 5.51
C LYS A 48 6.21 -1.34 6.95
N SER A 49 7.01 -0.30 7.13
CA SER A 49 7.16 0.47 8.35
C SER A 49 7.02 1.96 7.99
N HIS A 50 6.55 2.76 8.94
CA HIS A 50 6.54 4.22 8.79
C HIS A 50 7.90 4.82 9.16
N GLU A 51 8.75 4.09 9.91
CA GLU A 51 9.92 4.65 10.57
C GLU A 51 11.26 4.25 9.96
N TYR A 52 11.32 3.12 9.25
CA TYR A 52 12.57 2.61 8.71
C TYR A 52 12.40 1.86 7.37
N PRO A 53 13.46 1.78 6.55
CA PRO A 53 13.44 0.98 5.33
C PRO A 53 13.33 -0.51 5.65
N THR A 54 12.37 -1.20 5.03
CA THR A 54 12.02 -2.60 5.35
C THR A 54 12.68 -3.61 4.44
N HIS A 55 13.26 -3.18 3.32
CA HIS A 55 13.95 -4.05 2.36
C HIS A 55 15.09 -4.90 2.97
N PRO A 56 15.88 -4.45 3.98
CA PRO A 56 16.88 -5.32 4.59
C PRO A 56 16.24 -6.44 5.43
N VAL A 57 15.11 -6.16 6.09
CA VAL A 57 14.35 -7.17 6.85
C VAL A 57 13.68 -8.16 5.90
N ALA A 58 13.15 -7.68 4.78
CA ALA A 58 12.59 -8.54 3.74
C ALA A 58 13.65 -9.51 3.19
N ALA A 59 14.84 -9.01 2.86
CA ALA A 59 15.95 -9.83 2.36
C ALA A 59 16.36 -10.92 3.37
N THR A 60 16.58 -10.58 4.65
CA THR A 60 16.96 -11.58 5.66
C THR A 60 15.82 -12.54 6.01
N THR A 61 14.57 -12.10 5.89
CA THR A 61 13.41 -12.99 6.05
C THR A 61 13.33 -14.00 4.91
N SER A 62 13.60 -13.58 3.67
CA SER A 62 13.66 -14.48 2.51
C SER A 62 14.76 -15.54 2.63
N ASP A 63 15.89 -15.23 3.29
CA ASP A 63 16.93 -16.24 3.57
C ASP A 63 16.45 -17.34 4.54
N LEU A 64 15.51 -17.01 5.43
CA LEU A 64 14.98 -17.91 6.46
C LEU A 64 13.73 -18.66 6.01
N VAL A 65 12.92 -18.05 5.15
CA VAL A 65 11.62 -18.58 4.70
C VAL A 65 11.62 -18.66 3.17
N SER A 66 12.03 -19.81 2.64
CA SER A 66 12.01 -20.09 1.20
C SER A 66 10.58 -20.22 0.66
N ASP A 67 10.43 -20.21 -0.66
CA ASP A 67 9.17 -20.50 -1.37
C ASP A 67 8.02 -19.51 -1.09
N ILE A 68 8.36 -18.32 -0.61
CA ILE A 68 7.46 -17.17 -0.52
C ILE A 68 8.22 -15.90 -0.88
N THR A 69 7.55 -14.99 -1.57
CA THR A 69 8.12 -13.68 -1.90
C THR A 69 7.93 -12.74 -0.71
N VAL A 70 9.03 -12.22 -0.16
CA VAL A 70 8.98 -11.18 0.88
C VAL A 70 9.69 -9.94 0.32
N LEU A 71 8.93 -8.86 0.13
CA LEU A 71 9.45 -7.60 -0.39
C LEU A 71 9.40 -6.53 0.67
N GLY A 72 10.14 -5.44 0.45
CA GLY A 72 10.12 -4.27 1.31
C GLY A 72 10.42 -3.00 0.53
N GLY A 73 10.43 -1.88 1.23
CA GLY A 73 10.57 -0.56 0.65
C GLY A 73 10.95 0.48 1.68
N ILE A 74 10.50 1.72 1.46
CA ILE A 74 10.76 2.85 2.35
C ILE A 74 9.58 3.81 2.34
N SER A 75 9.16 4.27 3.53
CA SER A 75 8.21 5.38 3.69
C SER A 75 8.99 6.67 3.96
N LEU A 76 8.71 7.74 3.23
CA LEU A 76 9.45 9.01 3.29
C LEU A 76 8.99 9.92 4.44
N ASP A 77 8.93 9.35 5.64
CA ASP A 77 8.60 10.04 6.87
C ASP A 77 9.83 10.70 7.51
N THR A 78 9.60 11.51 8.54
CA THR A 78 10.62 12.32 9.22
C THR A 78 11.77 11.47 9.75
N GLU A 79 11.49 10.26 10.22
CA GLU A 79 12.45 9.30 10.78
C GLU A 79 13.54 8.87 9.78
N VAL A 80 13.24 8.91 8.47
CA VAL A 80 14.21 8.65 7.39
C VAL A 80 14.71 9.92 6.69
N GLY A 81 14.37 11.10 7.24
CA GLY A 81 14.74 12.40 6.71
C GLY A 81 13.71 13.04 5.76
N GLY A 82 12.48 12.52 5.72
CA GLY A 82 11.41 13.05 4.87
C GLY A 82 11.63 12.73 3.39
N LEU A 83 11.45 13.73 2.51
CA LEU A 83 11.69 13.64 1.06
C LEU A 83 13.19 13.52 0.75
N ASN A 84 13.79 12.41 1.18
CA ASN A 84 15.22 12.16 1.15
C ASN A 84 15.58 11.22 0.00
N VAL A 85 16.04 11.80 -1.12
CA VAL A 85 16.45 11.01 -2.30
C VAL A 85 17.61 10.05 -2.00
N HIS A 86 18.52 10.38 -1.08
CA HIS A 86 19.65 9.50 -0.75
C HIS A 86 19.18 8.22 -0.04
N ALA A 87 18.13 8.31 0.78
CA ALA A 87 17.52 7.14 1.41
C ALA A 87 16.78 6.26 0.37
N VAL A 88 16.15 6.89 -0.63
CA VAL A 88 15.54 6.19 -1.78
C VAL A 88 16.61 5.49 -2.61
N GLU A 89 17.72 6.16 -2.93
CA GLU A 89 18.84 5.60 -3.70
C GLU A 89 19.48 4.40 -3.00
N ALA A 90 19.75 4.51 -1.69
CA ALA A 90 20.26 3.38 -0.92
C ALA A 90 19.28 2.20 -0.93
N THR A 91 17.98 2.49 -0.75
CA THR A 91 16.91 1.48 -0.79
C THR A 91 16.82 0.79 -2.15
N ALA A 92 16.88 1.55 -3.24
CA ALA A 92 16.81 1.05 -4.61
C ALA A 92 18.01 0.14 -4.93
N ASN A 93 19.23 0.57 -4.57
CA ASN A 93 20.46 -0.19 -4.77
C ASN A 93 20.51 -1.50 -3.97
N MET A 94 19.75 -1.59 -2.87
CA MET A 94 19.62 -2.79 -2.05
C MET A 94 18.42 -3.68 -2.44
N GLY A 95 17.72 -3.36 -3.54
CA GLY A 95 16.61 -4.16 -4.05
C GLY A 95 15.24 -3.86 -3.43
N GLY A 96 15.09 -2.72 -2.74
CA GLY A 96 13.77 -2.24 -2.32
C GLY A 96 12.84 -2.06 -3.52
N ARG A 97 11.55 -2.37 -3.34
CA ARG A 97 10.58 -2.45 -4.44
C ARG A 97 9.58 -1.31 -4.50
N ILE A 98 9.39 -0.60 -3.39
CA ILE A 98 8.32 0.39 -3.24
C ILE A 98 8.79 1.58 -2.41
N VAL A 99 8.36 2.78 -2.81
CA VAL A 99 8.56 4.03 -2.10
C VAL A 99 7.19 4.60 -1.77
N TRP A 100 6.86 4.66 -0.49
CA TRP A 100 5.70 5.41 -0.02
C TRP A 100 6.12 6.86 0.23
N MET A 101 5.39 7.80 -0.35
CA MET A 101 5.40 9.19 0.09
C MET A 101 5.03 9.30 1.59
N PRO A 102 5.22 10.47 2.23
CA PRO A 102 5.03 10.60 3.67
C PRO A 102 3.71 10.00 4.17
N THR A 103 3.74 9.39 5.35
CA THR A 103 2.58 8.78 5.98
C THR A 103 2.22 9.53 7.25
N TYR A 104 2.67 9.11 8.44
CA TYR A 104 2.43 9.82 9.70
C TYR A 104 3.05 11.22 9.76
N SER A 105 4.05 11.48 8.91
CA SER A 105 4.65 12.81 8.74
C SER A 105 3.96 13.65 7.67
N ALA A 106 3.04 13.09 6.86
CA ALA A 106 2.29 13.86 5.88
C ALA A 106 1.48 14.96 6.57
N ARG A 107 1.50 16.16 6.00
CA ARG A 107 0.72 17.29 6.52
C ARG A 107 -0.78 16.94 6.60
N ALA A 108 -1.32 16.25 5.60
CA ALA A 108 -2.73 15.85 5.57
C ALA A 108 -3.09 14.89 6.73
N ASP A 109 -2.26 13.86 6.98
CA ASP A 109 -2.44 12.91 8.08
C ASP A 109 -2.38 13.60 9.45
N ARG A 110 -1.40 14.51 9.63
CA ARG A 110 -1.26 15.28 10.87
C ARG A 110 -2.45 16.21 11.10
N GLN A 111 -2.89 16.94 10.08
CA GLN A 111 -4.04 17.83 10.17
C GLN A 111 -5.33 17.07 10.51
N ALA A 112 -5.54 15.90 9.92
CA ALA A 112 -6.68 15.02 10.25
C ALA A 112 -6.69 14.58 11.73
N LYS A 113 -5.50 14.51 12.36
CA LYS A 113 -5.31 14.20 13.78
C LYS A 113 -5.30 15.44 14.68
N GLY A 114 -5.53 16.64 14.13
CA GLY A 114 -5.49 17.90 14.88
C GLY A 114 -4.08 18.33 15.29
N LEU A 115 -3.05 17.89 14.55
CA LEU A 115 -1.64 18.22 14.78
C LEU A 115 -1.15 19.24 13.74
N ASP A 116 -0.25 20.11 14.18
CA ASP A 116 0.40 21.10 13.31
C ASP A 116 1.59 20.53 12.53
N GLY A 117 1.97 21.22 11.45
CA GLY A 117 3.14 20.89 10.63
C GLY A 117 2.96 19.64 9.75
N GLY A 118 4.08 19.05 9.34
CA GLY A 118 4.13 17.90 8.44
C GLY A 118 4.71 18.24 7.08
N ILE A 119 5.03 17.19 6.33
CA ILE A 119 5.59 17.25 5.00
C ILE A 119 4.45 17.43 4.01
N SER A 120 4.53 18.48 3.20
CA SER A 120 3.65 18.66 2.05
C SER A 120 4.46 18.48 0.77
N LEU A 121 3.85 17.87 -0.23
CA LEU A 121 4.46 17.74 -1.55
C LEU A 121 4.21 18.96 -2.42
N LEU A 122 3.29 19.84 -2.04
CA LEU A 122 2.97 21.06 -2.76
C LEU A 122 3.55 22.28 -2.06
N ASP A 123 4.07 23.21 -2.86
CA ASP A 123 4.43 24.54 -2.41
C ASP A 123 3.21 25.48 -2.32
N ASP A 124 3.42 26.73 -1.92
CA ASP A 124 2.37 27.74 -1.80
C ASP A 124 1.69 28.09 -3.15
N SER A 125 2.29 27.71 -4.27
CA SER A 125 1.71 27.87 -5.62
C SER A 125 0.84 26.70 -6.05
N GLY A 126 0.86 25.59 -5.30
CA GLY A 126 0.22 24.34 -5.67
C GLY A 126 1.05 23.47 -6.64
N SER A 127 2.35 23.76 -6.78
CA SER A 127 3.29 22.96 -7.59
C SER A 127 4.02 21.96 -6.73
N LEU A 128 4.46 20.83 -7.31
CA LEU A 128 5.30 19.87 -6.58
C LEU A 128 6.60 20.54 -6.12
N VAL A 129 7.00 20.27 -4.88
CA VAL A 129 8.28 20.76 -4.34
C VAL A 129 9.46 20.14 -5.10
N PRO A 130 10.59 20.87 -5.26
CA PRO A 130 11.71 20.42 -6.09
C PRO A 130 12.29 19.05 -5.70
N GLU A 131 12.19 18.67 -4.42
CA GLU A 131 12.68 17.41 -3.86
C GLU A 131 11.98 16.17 -4.46
N ILE A 132 10.77 16.32 -5.00
CA ILE A 132 10.01 15.20 -5.57
C ILE A 132 10.60 14.69 -6.87
N HIS A 133 11.08 15.58 -7.75
CA HIS A 133 11.58 15.19 -9.07
C HIS A 133 12.75 14.18 -9.02
N PRO A 134 13.83 14.40 -8.24
CA PRO A 134 14.90 13.41 -8.17
C PRO A 134 14.44 12.10 -7.52
N ILE A 135 13.44 12.11 -6.64
CA ILE A 135 12.84 10.88 -6.09
C ILE A 135 12.10 10.11 -7.18
N LEU A 136 11.29 10.78 -7.99
CA LEU A 136 10.57 10.15 -9.09
C LEU A 136 11.54 9.60 -10.16
N ASP A 137 12.65 10.29 -10.43
CA ASP A 137 13.71 9.79 -11.32
C ASP A 137 14.38 8.51 -10.76
N MET A 138 14.62 8.44 -9.45
CA MET A 138 15.13 7.23 -8.80
C MET A 138 14.13 6.08 -8.91
N ILE A 139 12.85 6.33 -8.63
CA ILE A 139 11.78 5.34 -8.77
C ILE A 139 11.71 4.82 -10.21
N LYS A 140 11.72 5.72 -11.20
CA LYS A 140 11.67 5.36 -12.62
C LYS A 140 12.90 4.53 -13.05
N SER A 141 14.11 5.00 -12.71
CA SER A 141 15.35 4.36 -13.15
C SER A 141 15.55 2.95 -12.58
N HIS A 142 14.98 2.68 -11.40
CA HIS A 142 15.03 1.38 -10.75
C HIS A 142 13.73 0.57 -10.89
N ASP A 143 12.76 1.08 -11.68
CA ASP A 143 11.47 0.42 -11.91
C ASP A 143 10.75 0.08 -10.59
N MET A 144 10.85 0.97 -9.60
CA MET A 144 10.19 0.83 -8.30
C MET A 144 8.72 1.25 -8.38
N VAL A 145 7.93 0.80 -7.40
CA VAL A 145 6.56 1.26 -7.20
C VAL A 145 6.56 2.60 -6.47
N LEU A 146 5.86 3.59 -7.03
CA LEU A 146 5.47 4.81 -6.33
C LEU A 146 4.16 4.59 -5.60
N ALA A 147 4.13 4.85 -4.29
CA ALA A 147 2.92 4.82 -3.48
C ALA A 147 2.66 6.19 -2.83
N THR A 148 1.40 6.65 -2.84
CA THR A 148 1.05 8.01 -2.38
C THR A 148 1.14 8.19 -0.86
N GLY A 149 1.20 7.12 -0.07
CA GLY A 149 1.25 7.25 1.39
C GLY A 149 -0.03 7.92 1.91
N HIS A 150 0.11 8.85 2.88
CA HIS A 150 -1.05 9.52 3.50
C HIS A 150 -1.14 11.01 3.12
N ILE A 151 -0.60 11.39 1.95
CA ILE A 151 -0.71 12.76 1.42
C ILE A 151 -2.16 13.10 1.04
N SER A 152 -2.46 14.38 0.85
CA SER A 152 -3.81 14.84 0.47
C SER A 152 -4.26 14.35 -0.92
N THR A 153 -5.56 14.43 -1.20
CA THR A 153 -6.11 14.18 -2.54
C THR A 153 -5.47 15.08 -3.61
N ALA A 154 -5.27 16.37 -3.30
CA ALA A 154 -4.64 17.32 -4.23
C ALA A 154 -3.17 16.96 -4.50
N GLU A 155 -2.42 16.59 -3.46
CA GLU A 155 -1.04 16.10 -3.60
C GLU A 155 -0.98 14.81 -4.42
N SER A 156 -1.93 13.89 -4.21
CA SER A 156 -2.03 12.64 -4.96
C SER A 156 -2.26 12.89 -6.46
N LEU A 157 -3.20 13.78 -6.81
CA LEU A 157 -3.47 14.15 -8.21
C LEU A 157 -2.23 14.74 -8.88
N ALA A 158 -1.57 15.71 -8.24
CA ALA A 158 -0.36 16.34 -8.78
C ALA A 158 0.79 15.33 -8.94
N LEU A 159 1.03 14.50 -7.93
CA LEU A 159 2.09 13.50 -7.93
C LEU A 159 1.88 12.44 -9.01
N VAL A 160 0.67 11.87 -9.13
CA VAL A 160 0.36 10.84 -10.13
C VAL A 160 0.43 11.41 -11.54
N ALA A 161 -0.03 12.65 -11.75
CA ALA A 161 0.09 13.34 -13.03
C ALA A 161 1.56 13.51 -13.45
N GLU A 162 2.42 13.95 -12.53
CA GLU A 162 3.85 14.12 -12.82
C GLU A 162 4.58 12.77 -13.00
N ALA A 163 4.29 11.78 -12.16
CA ALA A 163 4.83 10.43 -12.30
C ALA A 163 4.52 9.85 -13.69
N ARG A 164 3.28 10.04 -14.18
CA ARG A 164 2.88 9.68 -15.54
C ARG A 164 3.64 10.50 -16.59
N ASN A 165 3.73 11.81 -16.42
CA ASN A 165 4.41 12.72 -17.35
C ASN A 165 5.87 12.31 -17.59
N ILE A 166 6.59 11.95 -16.53
CA ILE A 166 7.99 11.52 -16.64
C ILE A 166 8.14 10.03 -16.98
N GLY A 167 7.05 9.25 -16.97
CA GLY A 167 7.03 7.84 -17.37
C GLY A 167 7.38 6.83 -16.28
N VAL A 168 7.04 7.10 -15.02
CA VAL A 168 6.98 6.08 -13.95
C VAL A 168 5.93 5.03 -14.33
N GLN A 169 6.30 3.76 -14.32
CA GLN A 169 5.44 2.67 -14.84
C GLN A 169 4.51 2.08 -13.78
N ARG A 170 4.87 2.20 -12.50
CA ARG A 170 4.22 1.50 -11.39
C ARG A 170 3.80 2.49 -10.32
N VAL A 171 2.51 2.76 -10.24
CA VAL A 171 1.95 3.74 -9.31
C VAL A 171 0.75 3.13 -8.59
N VAL A 172 0.67 3.34 -7.28
CA VAL A 172 -0.48 2.96 -6.46
C VAL A 172 -0.90 4.13 -5.56
N VAL A 173 -2.19 4.41 -5.54
CA VAL A 173 -2.81 5.34 -4.58
C VAL A 173 -3.12 4.56 -3.32
N THR A 174 -2.35 4.83 -2.26
CA THR A 174 -2.49 4.18 -0.97
C THR A 174 -3.81 4.56 -0.31
N HIS A 175 -4.52 3.60 0.28
CA HIS A 175 -5.74 3.84 1.06
C HIS A 175 -6.89 4.60 0.36
N GLY A 176 -7.17 4.36 -0.93
CA GLY A 176 -8.15 5.14 -1.71
C GLY A 176 -9.50 5.38 -1.00
N THR A 177 -10.14 4.33 -0.46
CA THR A 177 -11.41 4.46 0.29
C THR A 177 -11.25 4.96 1.72
N THR A 178 -10.10 4.75 2.35
CA THR A 178 -9.85 5.28 3.70
C THR A 178 -9.62 6.80 3.65
N MET A 179 -9.00 7.28 2.58
CA MET A 179 -8.78 8.70 2.31
C MET A 179 -10.09 9.51 2.25
N SER A 180 -11.22 8.89 1.92
CA SER A 180 -12.55 9.54 1.97
C SER A 180 -12.92 10.04 3.38
N PHE A 181 -12.39 9.42 4.44
CA PHE A 181 -12.70 9.79 5.83
C PHE A 181 -11.89 10.97 6.37
N TRP A 182 -10.72 11.28 5.78
CA TRP A 182 -9.82 12.30 6.34
C TRP A 182 -9.24 13.29 5.32
N THR A 183 -9.15 12.94 4.04
CA THR A 183 -8.79 13.88 2.95
C THR A 183 -9.97 14.26 2.07
N GLY A 184 -11.11 13.58 2.21
CA GLY A 184 -12.30 13.80 1.39
C GLY A 184 -12.18 13.27 -0.03
N MET A 185 -11.26 12.35 -0.32
CA MET A 185 -11.15 11.69 -1.63
C MET A 185 -12.49 11.08 -2.06
N THR A 186 -12.95 11.44 -3.24
CA THR A 186 -14.21 10.97 -3.81
C THR A 186 -13.99 9.81 -4.78
N LEU A 187 -15.08 9.11 -5.14
CA LEU A 187 -15.05 8.09 -6.19
C LEU A 187 -14.56 8.64 -7.54
N GLU A 188 -14.90 9.89 -7.87
CA GLU A 188 -14.46 10.50 -9.13
C GLU A 188 -12.97 10.81 -9.10
N ASP A 189 -12.42 11.24 -7.96
CA ASP A 189 -10.96 11.39 -7.80
C ASP A 189 -10.24 10.04 -7.96
N MET A 190 -10.78 8.96 -7.38
CA MET A 190 -10.22 7.61 -7.53
C MET A 190 -10.25 7.14 -8.99
N LYS A 191 -11.34 7.40 -9.71
CA LYS A 191 -11.43 7.09 -11.15
C LYS A 191 -10.47 7.92 -11.98
N GLU A 192 -10.28 9.19 -11.64
CA GLU A 192 -9.32 10.07 -12.32
C GLU A 192 -7.90 9.54 -12.14
N LEU A 193 -7.49 9.26 -10.90
CA LEU A 193 -6.18 8.68 -10.58
C LEU A 193 -5.97 7.32 -11.28
N ALA A 194 -6.99 6.47 -11.29
CA ALA A 194 -6.97 5.20 -12.02
C ALA A 194 -6.86 5.41 -13.54
N GLY A 195 -7.52 6.44 -14.08
CA GLY A 195 -7.43 6.86 -15.48
C GLY A 195 -6.05 7.39 -15.88
N MET A 196 -5.25 7.85 -14.91
CA MET A 196 -3.84 8.21 -15.11
C MET A 196 -2.90 6.99 -15.10
N GLY A 197 -3.41 5.80 -14.82
CA GLY A 197 -2.65 4.55 -14.82
C GLY A 197 -2.20 4.07 -13.44
N ALA A 198 -2.61 4.74 -12.36
CA ALA A 198 -2.37 4.24 -11.01
C ALA A 198 -3.34 3.10 -10.67
N PHE A 199 -2.89 2.17 -9.83
CA PHE A 199 -3.81 1.29 -9.11
C PHE A 199 -4.39 2.02 -7.90
N ILE A 200 -5.64 1.73 -7.56
CA ILE A 200 -6.28 2.20 -6.33
C ILE A 200 -6.23 1.09 -5.29
N GLU A 201 -5.49 1.30 -4.21
CA GLU A 201 -5.40 0.36 -3.11
C GLU A 201 -6.59 0.56 -2.15
N HIS A 202 -7.28 -0.54 -1.86
CA HIS A 202 -8.29 -0.61 -0.82
C HIS A 202 -7.83 -1.59 0.26
N CYS A 203 -7.71 -1.11 1.50
CA CYS A 203 -7.21 -1.96 2.57
C CYS A 203 -8.36 -2.57 3.39
N VAL A 204 -8.28 -3.86 3.71
CA VAL A 204 -9.26 -4.59 4.51
C VAL A 204 -9.51 -3.90 5.85
N HIS A 205 -8.49 -3.24 6.42
CA HIS A 205 -8.63 -2.47 7.65
C HIS A 205 -9.79 -1.49 7.64
N VAL A 206 -10.15 -0.86 6.51
CA VAL A 206 -11.22 0.15 6.47
C VAL A 206 -12.59 -0.41 6.89
N MET A 207 -12.81 -1.71 6.70
CA MET A 207 -14.05 -2.41 7.08
C MET A 207 -14.06 -2.85 8.56
N MET A 208 -12.93 -2.76 9.25
CA MET A 208 -12.81 -3.34 10.59
C MET A 208 -13.61 -2.55 11.64
N PRO A 209 -14.16 -3.23 12.68
CA PRO A 209 -14.88 -2.57 13.77
C PRO A 209 -14.08 -1.53 14.56
N THR A 210 -12.76 -1.68 14.55
CA THR A 210 -11.77 -0.87 15.29
C THR A 210 -11.26 0.33 14.50
N THR A 211 -11.67 0.48 13.24
CA THR A 211 -11.21 1.54 12.33
C THR A 211 -12.41 2.38 11.86
N HIS A 212 -12.89 2.18 10.62
CA HIS A 212 -13.93 3.01 9.99
C HIS A 212 -15.28 2.30 9.81
N ARG A 213 -15.36 0.97 9.97
CA ARG A 213 -16.61 0.20 9.82
C ARG A 213 -17.30 0.42 8.47
N LEU A 214 -16.52 0.64 7.40
CA LEU A 214 -17.08 0.77 6.06
C LEU A 214 -17.89 -0.49 5.72
N ASP A 215 -19.10 -0.33 5.20
CA ASP A 215 -19.91 -1.47 4.77
C ASP A 215 -19.15 -2.20 3.63
N PRO A 216 -18.87 -3.51 3.78
CA PRO A 216 -18.24 -4.28 2.72
C PRO A 216 -18.91 -4.19 1.35
N LYS A 217 -20.24 -4.03 1.30
CA LYS A 217 -20.96 -3.81 0.04
C LYS A 217 -20.67 -2.46 -0.58
N GLU A 218 -20.49 -1.43 0.23
CA GLU A 218 -20.08 -0.11 -0.26
C GLU A 218 -18.67 -0.16 -0.86
N LEU A 219 -17.76 -0.90 -0.22
CA LEU A 219 -16.42 -1.12 -0.76
C LEU A 219 -16.46 -1.90 -2.10
N ALA A 220 -17.21 -3.00 -2.16
CA ALA A 220 -17.37 -3.78 -3.38
C ALA A 220 -17.96 -2.92 -4.52
N ASN A 221 -19.01 -2.14 -4.25
CA ASN A 221 -19.61 -1.23 -5.22
C ASN A 221 -18.62 -0.16 -5.70
N THR A 222 -17.78 0.35 -4.80
CA THR A 222 -16.73 1.33 -5.14
C THR A 222 -15.70 0.72 -6.10
N ILE A 223 -15.22 -0.49 -5.79
CA ILE A 223 -14.27 -1.22 -6.64
C ILE A 223 -14.88 -1.50 -8.02
N SER A 224 -16.12 -2.01 -8.07
CA SER A 224 -16.83 -2.24 -9.33
C SER A 224 -17.03 -0.95 -10.15
N ALA A 225 -17.24 0.19 -9.48
CA ALA A 225 -17.41 1.47 -10.15
C ALA A 225 -16.10 2.05 -10.72
N ILE A 226 -14.96 1.74 -10.12
CA ILE A 226 -13.61 2.11 -10.64
C ILE A 226 -13.18 1.18 -11.78
N GLY A 227 -13.48 -0.11 -11.63
CA GLY A 227 -12.96 -1.21 -12.45
C GLY A 227 -12.01 -2.09 -11.65
N PRO A 228 -12.36 -3.37 -11.35
CA PRO A 228 -11.52 -4.27 -10.56
C PRO A 228 -10.09 -4.43 -11.11
N GLU A 229 -9.89 -4.31 -12.42
CA GLU A 229 -8.58 -4.38 -13.09
C GLU A 229 -7.62 -3.22 -12.75
N LYS A 230 -8.14 -2.19 -12.07
CA LYS A 230 -7.41 -1.00 -11.60
C LYS A 230 -7.35 -0.90 -10.08
N CYS A 231 -7.89 -1.88 -9.37
CA CYS A 231 -7.93 -1.90 -7.91
C CYS A 231 -7.03 -2.99 -7.34
N ILE A 232 -6.49 -2.77 -6.15
CA ILE A 232 -5.77 -3.77 -5.37
C ILE A 232 -6.44 -3.87 -4.00
N LEU A 233 -6.62 -5.08 -3.50
CA LEU A 233 -7.03 -5.33 -2.12
C LEU A 233 -5.80 -5.72 -1.31
N SER A 234 -5.51 -4.99 -0.23
CA SER A 234 -4.41 -5.27 0.70
C SER A 234 -4.94 -5.29 2.13
N THR A 235 -4.17 -5.73 3.11
CA THR A 235 -4.71 -5.78 4.48
C THR A 235 -4.49 -4.50 5.26
N ASP A 236 -3.29 -3.92 5.19
CA ASP A 236 -2.77 -2.95 6.18
C ASP A 236 -2.83 -3.48 7.62
N PHE A 237 -2.73 -4.80 7.76
CA PHE A 237 -2.73 -5.47 9.07
C PHE A 237 -1.32 -5.56 9.62
N GLY A 238 -1.23 -6.07 10.86
CA GLY A 238 0.02 -6.16 11.62
C GLY A 238 -0.09 -5.52 12.99
N GLN A 239 -1.12 -4.71 13.23
CA GLN A 239 -1.47 -4.20 14.57
C GLN A 239 -1.98 -5.37 15.44
N ASP A 240 -1.62 -5.37 16.72
CA ASP A 240 -1.96 -6.44 17.69
C ASP A 240 -3.47 -6.69 17.89
N PHE A 241 -4.34 -5.76 17.49
CA PHE A 241 -5.79 -5.93 17.54
C PHE A 241 -6.41 -6.47 16.23
N HIS A 242 -5.66 -6.50 15.11
CA HIS A 242 -6.11 -7.12 13.85
C HIS A 242 -5.63 -8.57 13.73
N PRO A 243 -6.34 -9.47 13.03
CA PRO A 243 -5.85 -10.81 12.72
C PRO A 243 -4.44 -10.79 12.10
N MET A 244 -3.76 -11.94 12.10
CA MET A 244 -2.54 -12.07 11.31
C MET A 244 -2.82 -11.69 9.83
N PRO A 245 -1.89 -11.04 9.13
CA PRO A 245 -2.12 -10.51 7.78
C PRO A 245 -2.66 -11.54 6.79
N ALA A 246 -2.10 -12.75 6.74
CA ALA A 246 -2.55 -13.79 5.81
C ALA A 246 -4.00 -14.25 6.10
N GLU A 247 -4.37 -14.39 7.38
CA GLU A 247 -5.77 -14.63 7.76
C GLU A 247 -6.67 -13.42 7.44
N GLY A 248 -6.15 -12.20 7.62
CA GLY A 248 -6.83 -10.96 7.24
C GLY A 248 -7.15 -10.90 5.75
N MET A 249 -6.21 -11.30 4.90
CA MET A 249 -6.41 -11.42 3.45
C MET A 249 -7.49 -12.46 3.14
N ARG A 250 -7.43 -13.64 3.78
CA ARG A 250 -8.46 -14.68 3.65
C ARG A 250 -9.86 -14.17 4.03
N MET A 251 -9.96 -13.44 5.13
CA MET A 251 -11.19 -12.79 5.58
C MET A 251 -11.66 -11.72 4.58
N GLY A 252 -10.75 -10.91 4.04
CA GLY A 252 -11.02 -9.92 3.01
C GLY A 252 -11.62 -10.53 1.75
N ILE A 253 -11.00 -11.59 1.23
CA ILE A 253 -11.50 -12.37 0.08
C ILE A 253 -12.92 -12.89 0.36
N ALA A 254 -13.14 -13.55 1.50
CA ALA A 254 -14.47 -14.06 1.87
C ALA A 254 -15.51 -12.95 1.96
N THR A 255 -15.10 -11.78 2.44
CA THR A 255 -15.95 -10.60 2.61
C THR A 255 -16.35 -9.99 1.28
N MET A 256 -15.41 -9.87 0.33
CA MET A 256 -15.70 -9.36 -1.02
C MET A 256 -16.63 -10.29 -1.80
N LEU A 257 -16.41 -11.61 -1.75
CA LEU A 257 -17.30 -12.59 -2.37
C LEU A 257 -18.73 -12.50 -1.78
N ARG A 258 -18.84 -12.40 -0.45
CA ARG A 258 -20.15 -12.24 0.22
C ARG A 258 -20.81 -10.89 -0.08
N SER A 259 -20.03 -9.90 -0.50
CA SER A 259 -20.51 -8.57 -0.89
C SER A 259 -20.94 -8.51 -2.36
N GLY A 260 -20.81 -9.61 -3.10
CA GLY A 260 -21.34 -9.77 -4.45
C GLY A 260 -20.29 -9.67 -5.56
N MET A 261 -19.00 -9.61 -5.24
CA MET A 261 -17.94 -9.70 -6.24
C MET A 261 -17.75 -11.14 -6.74
N GLU A 262 -17.41 -11.29 -8.02
CA GLU A 262 -17.14 -12.58 -8.63
C GLU A 262 -15.72 -13.09 -8.28
N ASP A 263 -15.53 -14.41 -8.28
CA ASP A 263 -14.25 -15.07 -7.99
C ASP A 263 -13.09 -14.49 -8.85
N VAL A 264 -13.37 -14.18 -10.11
CA VAL A 264 -12.38 -13.62 -11.06
C VAL A 264 -12.00 -12.19 -10.69
N GLU A 265 -12.96 -11.37 -10.26
CA GLU A 265 -12.70 -9.98 -9.86
C GLU A 265 -11.86 -9.95 -8.60
N VAL A 266 -12.21 -10.75 -7.58
CA VAL A 266 -11.41 -10.85 -6.36
C VAL A 266 -10.02 -11.43 -6.64
N GLY A 267 -9.92 -12.38 -7.57
CA GLY A 267 -8.64 -12.88 -8.08
C GLY A 267 -7.75 -11.77 -8.64
N MET A 268 -8.30 -10.85 -9.44
CA MET A 268 -7.54 -9.70 -9.95
C MET A 268 -7.01 -8.83 -8.80
N LEU A 269 -7.87 -8.52 -7.81
CA LEU A 269 -7.53 -7.61 -6.71
C LEU A 269 -6.37 -8.10 -5.83
N VAL A 270 -6.29 -9.41 -5.60
CA VAL A 270 -5.35 -10.00 -4.64
C VAL A 270 -4.20 -10.77 -5.29
N LYS A 271 -4.26 -11.05 -6.61
CA LYS A 271 -3.23 -11.80 -7.35
C LYS A 271 -2.68 -11.00 -8.52
N ASP A 272 -3.48 -10.86 -9.58
CA ASP A 272 -2.96 -10.40 -10.88
C ASP A 272 -2.48 -8.95 -10.82
N ASN A 273 -3.27 -8.07 -10.20
CA ASN A 273 -2.96 -6.66 -10.07
C ASN A 273 -1.76 -6.39 -9.14
N PRO A 274 -1.71 -6.94 -7.90
CA PRO A 274 -0.54 -6.74 -7.05
C PRO A 274 0.72 -7.38 -7.64
N SER A 275 0.67 -8.54 -8.29
CA SER A 275 1.82 -9.12 -9.02
C SER A 275 2.30 -8.22 -10.15
N ARG A 276 1.37 -7.68 -10.96
CA ARG A 276 1.71 -6.74 -12.04
C ARG A 276 2.35 -5.46 -11.50
N LEU A 277 1.82 -4.92 -10.40
CA LEU A 277 2.37 -3.74 -9.75
C LEU A 277 3.77 -4.03 -9.18
N MET A 278 3.93 -5.14 -8.46
CA MET A 278 5.17 -5.51 -7.79
C MET A 278 6.17 -6.23 -8.69
N GLY A 279 5.86 -6.46 -9.97
CA GLY A 279 6.73 -7.15 -10.93
C GLY A 279 7.22 -8.51 -10.44
N THR A 280 6.29 -9.38 -10.02
CA THR A 280 6.55 -10.76 -9.56
C THR A 280 5.77 -11.77 -10.38
#